data_AF-F0YS45-F1
#
_entry.id   AF-F0YS45-F1
#
_cell.length_a   1.000
_cell.length_b   1.000
_cell.length_c   1.000
_cell.angle_alpha   90.00
_cell.angle_beta   90.00
_cell.angle_gamma   90.00
#
_symmetry.space_group_name_H-M   'P 1'
#
loop_
_entity.id
_entity.type
_entity.pdbx_description
1 polymer ?
#
loop_
_entity_poly.entity_id
_entity_poly.type
_entity_poly.pdbx_seq_one_letter_code
_entity_poly.pdbx_strand_id
1 'polypeptide(L)'
;MAEYRLQLATSGTMGAAASSGQLPEVVDLDAVKSAYALEGYDLDVPRWQKIAEPKGGTLPRAEALRYGPLTKDALQDLMPADVAWSPKLDKRFANMSFGPEEKAAITRADAGALLAKATAESAAELKETAKPKFRRETRDLLAHLKYFMDHRARMDQLFAEVSPEGAILEHVAFDLVKKPATGHWDPLLRQQRPAKPGRPADGVVDTLADVYEAASLAKKVFDAKLKSMRGAVGLPEDALVLPPLKGAARAAEKAANDYGSRDPGPGFAWLMDIVRASVVVDTEDQVLAILNHFPKRRGAPAADAGPALLGGNADADGDGDDDGVPDVEMIRLKNRFATPMASGFRDMNMLLRCKVHTETDAFFFVCELQIHHAGLRKAEKASKSHEVYEFFRTYFRGGEEATVRRRFLLLEKVDHVLRQHGEDFGAAIKTVLADDDEDATVAFAELVGLGGDADTAAAILRTDARRRVTELHAAAKLAVDGGARVDAALE
;
A
#
# COMPACT_ATOMS: atom_id res chain seq x y z
N MET A 1 -12.51 -17.24 -3.45
CA MET A 1 -11.67 -18.44 -3.23
C MET A 1 -11.00 -18.95 -4.50
N ALA A 2 -11.73 -19.17 -5.62
CA ALA A 2 -11.11 -19.58 -6.89
C ALA A 2 -10.19 -18.50 -7.49
N GLU A 3 -10.59 -17.22 -7.45
CA GLU A 3 -9.76 -16.09 -7.90
C GLU A 3 -8.52 -15.85 -7.03
N TYR A 4 -8.63 -16.05 -5.70
CA TYR A 4 -7.52 -15.93 -4.77
C TYR A 4 -6.45 -17.03 -5.01
N ARG A 5 -6.88 -18.23 -5.40
CA ARG A 5 -5.99 -19.33 -5.81
C ARG A 5 -5.28 -19.04 -7.14
N LEU A 6 -5.94 -18.31 -8.05
CA LEU A 6 -5.34 -17.89 -9.32
C LEU A 6 -4.25 -16.83 -9.10
N GLN A 7 -4.48 -15.88 -8.19
CA GLN A 7 -3.49 -14.84 -7.83
C GLN A 7 -2.22 -15.41 -7.20
N LEU A 8 -2.33 -16.42 -6.33
CA LEU A 8 -1.17 -17.09 -5.72
C LEU A 8 -0.35 -17.93 -6.71
N ALA A 9 -0.99 -18.49 -7.75
CA ALA A 9 -0.28 -19.19 -8.81
C ALA A 9 0.51 -18.25 -9.73
N THR A 10 0.02 -17.01 -9.94
CA THR A 10 0.68 -16.00 -10.77
C THR A 10 1.78 -15.20 -10.06
N SER A 11 1.84 -15.20 -8.71
CA SER A 11 2.83 -14.44 -7.95
C SER A 11 4.18 -15.14 -7.73
N GLY A 12 4.41 -16.27 -8.38
CA GLY A 12 5.74 -16.89 -8.51
C GLY A 12 6.26 -17.62 -7.27
N THR A 13 5.47 -17.77 -6.20
CA THR A 13 5.91 -18.41 -4.95
C THR A 13 5.77 -19.94 -4.90
N MET A 14 5.34 -20.61 -5.98
CA MET A 14 5.32 -22.08 -6.06
C MET A 14 5.95 -22.61 -7.36
N GLY A 15 7.25 -22.35 -7.52
CA GLY A 15 8.06 -22.97 -8.57
C GLY A 15 8.42 -24.42 -8.25
N ALA A 16 7.46 -25.35 -8.35
CA ALA A 16 7.72 -26.79 -8.55
C ALA A 16 6.47 -27.63 -8.88
N ALA A 17 5.25 -27.18 -8.58
CA ALA A 17 4.05 -28.02 -8.70
C ALA A 17 3.32 -27.94 -10.05
N ALA A 18 3.71 -27.03 -10.94
CA ALA A 18 2.96 -26.75 -12.17
C ALA A 18 3.14 -27.78 -13.30
N SER A 19 4.02 -28.78 -13.16
CA SER A 19 4.29 -29.78 -14.21
C SER A 19 3.48 -31.08 -14.11
N SER A 20 2.70 -31.30 -13.04
CA SER A 20 2.00 -32.58 -12.82
C SER A 20 0.47 -32.54 -12.95
N GLY A 21 -0.14 -31.37 -13.18
CA GLY A 21 -1.60 -31.27 -13.40
C GLY A 21 -2.49 -31.67 -12.21
N GLN A 22 -1.92 -31.90 -11.02
CA GLN A 22 -2.68 -32.14 -9.78
C GLN A 22 -2.52 -30.94 -8.83
N LEU A 23 -3.66 -30.35 -8.44
CA LEU A 23 -3.71 -29.38 -7.34
C LEU A 23 -3.48 -30.11 -6.00
N PRO A 24 -2.65 -29.58 -5.09
CA PRO A 24 -2.45 -30.22 -3.79
C PRO A 24 -3.73 -30.12 -2.93
N GLU A 25 -4.15 -31.26 -2.37
CA GLU A 25 -5.34 -31.39 -1.50
C GLU A 25 -5.17 -30.78 -0.10
N VAL A 26 -3.95 -30.40 0.29
CA VAL A 26 -3.65 -29.94 1.64
C VAL A 26 -2.84 -28.64 1.59
N VAL A 27 -3.37 -27.60 2.24
CA VAL A 27 -2.67 -26.34 2.46
C VAL A 27 -1.64 -26.55 3.57
N ASP A 28 -0.36 -26.34 3.27
CA ASP A 28 0.71 -26.32 4.26
C ASP A 28 0.54 -25.09 5.17
N LEU A 29 -0.01 -25.33 6.35
CA LEU A 29 -0.27 -24.33 7.37
C LEU A 29 1.01 -23.64 7.87
N ASP A 30 2.17 -24.28 7.77
CA ASP A 30 3.43 -23.68 8.21
C ASP A 30 3.99 -22.72 7.16
N ALA A 31 3.77 -22.99 5.86
CA ALA A 31 4.05 -22.03 4.79
C ALA A 31 3.18 -20.76 4.89
N VAL A 32 1.90 -20.92 5.27
CA VAL A 32 0.99 -19.79 5.52
C VAL A 32 1.44 -18.97 6.73
N LYS A 33 1.85 -19.62 7.83
CA LYS A 33 2.38 -18.91 9.01
C LYS A 33 3.67 -18.16 8.71
N SER A 34 4.58 -18.74 7.94
CA SER A 34 5.82 -18.06 7.51
C SER A 34 5.54 -16.84 6.63
N ALA A 35 4.52 -16.89 5.77
CA ALA A 35 4.09 -15.74 4.97
C ALA A 35 3.51 -14.61 5.84
N TYR A 36 2.75 -14.94 6.89
CA TYR A 36 2.18 -13.96 7.82
C TYR A 36 3.22 -13.34 8.76
N ALA A 37 4.24 -14.10 9.19
CA ALA A 37 5.35 -13.59 10.00
C ALA A 37 6.22 -12.58 9.24
N LEU A 38 6.31 -12.68 7.91
CA LEU A 38 7.01 -11.73 7.04
C LEU A 38 6.32 -10.35 6.94
N GLU A 39 5.04 -10.25 7.31
CA GLU A 39 4.26 -9.00 7.28
C GLU A 39 4.18 -8.28 8.65
N GLY A 40 4.91 -8.76 9.66
CA GLY A 40 5.03 -8.08 10.96
C GLY A 40 3.84 -8.27 11.91
N TYR A 41 3.03 -9.32 11.71
CA TYR A 41 2.02 -9.72 12.68
C TYR A 41 2.66 -10.56 13.79
N ASP A 42 2.62 -10.07 15.03
CA ASP A 42 2.98 -10.84 16.22
C ASP A 42 1.81 -11.75 16.60
N LEU A 43 1.95 -13.05 16.33
CA LEU A 43 1.00 -14.07 16.74
C LEU A 43 1.51 -14.73 18.02
N ASP A 44 1.27 -14.09 19.16
CA ASP A 44 1.46 -14.72 20.45
C ASP A 44 0.34 -15.75 20.66
N VAL A 45 0.63 -17.02 20.30
CA VAL A 45 -0.32 -18.14 20.35
C VAL A 45 0.13 -19.16 21.39
N PRO A 46 -0.44 -19.13 22.61
CA PRO A 46 -0.41 -20.30 23.48
C PRO A 46 -1.82 -20.85 23.65
N ARG A 47 -2.38 -21.55 22.64
CA ARG A 47 -3.52 -22.47 22.92
C ARG A 47 -3.91 -23.54 21.90
N TRP A 48 -3.22 -23.73 20.78
CA TRP A 48 -3.62 -24.72 19.76
C TRP A 48 -2.90 -26.09 19.82
N GLN A 49 -2.21 -26.41 20.92
CA GLN A 49 -1.48 -27.68 21.06
C GLN A 49 -2.23 -28.79 21.80
N LYS A 50 -3.57 -28.83 21.79
CA LYS A 50 -4.29 -29.86 22.56
C LYS A 50 -5.46 -30.59 21.90
N ILE A 51 -5.51 -30.65 20.57
CA ILE A 51 -6.45 -31.53 19.88
C ILE A 51 -5.76 -32.25 18.72
N ALA A 52 -4.89 -33.20 19.04
CA ALA A 52 -4.52 -34.28 18.14
C ALA A 52 -3.93 -35.45 18.95
N GLU A 53 -4.80 -36.37 19.37
CA GLU A 53 -4.56 -37.82 19.38
C GLU A 53 -5.79 -38.55 19.98
N PRO A 54 -6.42 -39.49 19.25
CA PRO A 54 -7.42 -40.38 19.83
C PRO A 54 -6.69 -41.61 20.40
N LYS A 55 -6.65 -41.73 21.73
CA LYS A 55 -6.34 -43.01 22.39
C LYS A 55 -7.58 -43.52 23.10
N GLY A 56 -7.90 -44.77 22.79
CA GLY A 56 -9.20 -45.37 22.97
C GLY A 56 -9.73 -45.29 24.39
N GLY A 57 -11.03 -45.05 24.47
CA GLY A 57 -11.83 -45.09 25.68
C GLY A 57 -13.28 -44.88 25.28
N THR A 58 -14.09 -45.91 25.45
CA THR A 58 -15.53 -45.97 25.15
C THR A 58 -16.31 -44.76 25.67
N LEU A 59 -17.09 -44.12 24.79
CA LEU A 59 -18.24 -43.29 25.18
C LEU A 59 -19.53 -43.98 24.71
N PRO A 60 -20.38 -44.44 25.64
CA PRO A 60 -21.81 -44.44 25.39
C PRO A 60 -22.56 -43.81 26.57
N ARG A 61 -23.04 -42.58 26.34
CA ARG A 61 -24.31 -42.03 26.82
C ARG A 61 -24.40 -40.64 26.16
N ALA A 62 -25.26 -40.43 25.17
CA ALA A 62 -26.67 -40.18 25.40
C ALA A 62 -26.87 -39.25 26.61
N GLU A 63 -26.39 -38.02 26.50
CA GLU A 63 -26.63 -36.92 27.43
C GLU A 63 -27.27 -35.79 26.61
N ALA A 64 -28.60 -35.66 26.66
CA ALA A 64 -29.28 -34.75 27.60
C ALA A 64 -28.90 -33.30 27.27
N LEU A 65 -29.69 -32.47 26.59
CA LEU A 65 -31.14 -32.32 26.52
C LEU A 65 -31.51 -31.68 25.15
N ARG A 66 -32.30 -32.29 24.26
CA ARG A 66 -33.77 -32.17 24.23
C ARG A 66 -34.36 -31.35 25.39
N TYR A 67 -34.26 -30.03 25.25
CA TYR A 67 -34.99 -28.96 25.93
C TYR A 67 -35.57 -29.28 27.31
N GLY A 68 -34.72 -29.19 28.34
CA GLY A 68 -35.18 -28.79 29.66
C GLY A 68 -35.45 -27.27 29.71
N PRO A 69 -36.10 -26.76 30.77
CA PRO A 69 -36.32 -25.32 30.92
C PRO A 69 -34.98 -24.58 30.87
N LEU A 70 -34.94 -23.45 30.17
CA LEU A 70 -33.79 -22.53 30.20
C LEU A 70 -33.59 -22.10 31.66
N THR A 71 -32.56 -22.61 32.33
CA THR A 71 -32.22 -22.23 33.69
C THR A 71 -31.23 -21.06 33.66
N LYS A 72 -31.17 -20.30 34.76
CA LYS A 72 -30.19 -19.22 34.94
C LYS A 72 -28.76 -19.73 34.73
N ASP A 73 -28.45 -20.91 35.26
CA ASP A 73 -27.12 -21.51 35.21
C ASP A 73 -26.72 -21.83 33.75
N ALA A 74 -27.64 -22.37 32.95
CA ALA A 74 -27.37 -22.67 31.54
C ALA A 74 -27.14 -21.41 30.69
N LEU A 75 -27.74 -20.27 31.05
CA LEU A 75 -27.47 -18.99 30.39
C LEU A 75 -26.16 -18.35 30.87
N GLN A 76 -25.78 -18.54 32.14
CA GLN A 76 -24.48 -18.08 32.66
C GLN A 76 -23.32 -18.81 31.96
N ASP A 77 -23.48 -20.11 31.68
CA ASP A 77 -22.46 -20.93 31.01
C ASP A 77 -22.27 -20.57 29.52
N LEU A 78 -23.25 -19.88 28.92
CA LEU A 78 -23.20 -19.43 27.52
C LEU A 78 -22.68 -17.99 27.36
N MET A 79 -22.45 -17.26 28.46
CA MET A 79 -21.95 -15.90 28.40
C MET A 79 -20.42 -15.86 28.24
N PRO A 80 -19.87 -14.86 27.52
CA PRO A 80 -18.43 -14.63 27.46
C PRO A 80 -17.85 -14.49 28.87
N ALA A 81 -16.67 -15.06 29.11
CA ALA A 81 -16.08 -15.18 30.45
C ALA A 81 -15.81 -13.83 31.15
N ASP A 82 -15.80 -12.73 30.41
CA ASP A 82 -15.61 -11.36 30.88
C ASP A 82 -16.92 -10.63 31.23
N VAL A 83 -18.08 -11.25 31.00
CA VAL A 83 -19.39 -10.66 31.29
C VAL A 83 -20.02 -11.31 32.54
N ALA A 84 -19.90 -10.63 33.68
CA ALA A 84 -20.48 -11.10 34.94
C ALA A 84 -22.02 -10.96 34.95
N TRP A 85 -22.71 -11.98 35.45
CA TRP A 85 -24.15 -11.95 35.65
C TRP A 85 -24.55 -10.87 36.66
N SER A 86 -25.32 -9.88 36.22
CA SER A 86 -25.67 -8.72 37.05
C SER A 86 -27.05 -8.86 37.71
N PRO A 87 -27.33 -8.16 38.82
CA PRO A 87 -28.67 -8.10 39.41
C PRO A 87 -29.76 -7.57 38.44
N LYS A 88 -29.36 -6.77 37.42
CA LYS A 88 -30.26 -6.34 36.33
C LYS A 88 -30.65 -7.50 35.41
N LEU A 89 -29.73 -8.42 35.14
CA LEU A 89 -29.99 -9.63 34.37
C LEU A 89 -30.88 -10.60 35.16
N ASP A 90 -30.68 -10.71 36.48
CA ASP A 90 -31.60 -11.48 37.35
C ASP A 90 -33.03 -10.96 37.28
N LYS A 91 -33.20 -9.63 37.33
CA LYS A 91 -34.53 -9.00 37.25
C LYS A 91 -35.17 -9.17 35.87
N ARG A 92 -34.37 -9.17 34.79
CA ARG A 92 -34.84 -9.47 33.43
C ARG A 92 -35.22 -10.94 33.26
N PHE A 93 -34.40 -11.85 33.77
CA PHE A 93 -34.65 -13.29 33.71
C PHE A 93 -35.87 -13.69 34.53
N ALA A 94 -36.05 -13.13 35.73
CA ALA A 94 -37.25 -13.33 36.55
C ALA A 94 -38.54 -12.80 35.90
N ASN A 95 -38.42 -11.82 35.00
CA ASN A 95 -39.54 -11.27 34.22
C ASN A 95 -39.77 -11.99 32.87
N MET A 96 -38.88 -12.92 32.49
CA MET A 96 -38.99 -13.76 31.28
C MET A 96 -39.64 -15.10 31.61
N SER A 97 -40.80 -15.09 32.25
CA SER A 97 -41.61 -16.30 32.40
C SER A 97 -42.41 -16.52 31.11
N PHE A 98 -41.79 -17.12 30.10
CA PHE A 98 -42.53 -17.62 28.93
C PHE A 98 -43.18 -18.95 29.30
N GLY A 99 -44.51 -19.00 29.27
CA GLY A 99 -45.24 -20.26 29.44
C GLY A 99 -44.88 -21.28 28.34
N PRO A 100 -45.05 -22.60 28.59
CA PRO A 100 -44.89 -23.63 27.56
C PRO A 100 -45.75 -23.37 26.31
N GLU A 101 -46.90 -22.74 26.48
CA GLU A 101 -47.80 -22.34 25.40
C GLU A 101 -47.30 -21.11 24.63
N GLU A 102 -46.66 -20.12 25.28
CA GLU A 102 -46.03 -18.97 24.59
C GLU A 102 -44.80 -19.38 23.77
N LYS A 103 -44.08 -20.42 24.20
CA LYS A 103 -42.97 -21.01 23.44
C LYS A 103 -43.45 -21.82 22.23
N ALA A 104 -44.65 -22.40 22.28
CA ALA A 104 -45.29 -23.07 21.16
C ALA A 104 -46.06 -22.10 20.23
N ALA A 105 -46.37 -20.89 20.72
CA ALA A 105 -47.17 -19.89 20.03
C ALA A 105 -46.34 -18.79 19.35
N ILE A 106 -45.01 -18.86 19.29
CA ILE A 106 -44.27 -18.09 18.28
C ILE A 106 -44.55 -18.77 16.94
N THR A 107 -45.68 -18.42 16.34
CA THR A 107 -46.04 -18.92 15.01
C THR A 107 -45.11 -18.28 13.97
N ARG A 108 -45.02 -18.85 12.75
CA ARG A 108 -44.37 -18.20 11.59
C ARG A 108 -44.83 -16.75 11.41
N ALA A 109 -46.06 -16.42 11.82
CA ALA A 109 -46.62 -15.08 11.77
C ALA A 109 -45.98 -14.13 12.80
N ASP A 110 -45.67 -14.60 14.01
CA ASP A 110 -45.02 -13.79 15.06
C ASP A 110 -43.55 -13.53 14.77
N ALA A 111 -42.84 -14.52 14.22
CA ALA A 111 -41.50 -14.32 13.69
C ALA A 111 -41.50 -13.33 12.51
N GLY A 112 -42.51 -13.40 11.63
CA GLY A 112 -42.71 -12.43 10.55
C GLY A 112 -43.03 -11.01 11.04
N ALA A 113 -43.83 -10.87 12.10
CA ALA A 113 -44.20 -9.58 12.68
C ALA A 113 -43.03 -8.94 13.45
N LEU A 114 -42.27 -9.74 14.21
CA LEU A 114 -41.05 -9.28 14.87
C LEU A 114 -39.98 -8.87 13.84
N LEU A 115 -39.86 -9.61 12.73
CA LEU A 115 -38.98 -9.26 11.62
C LEU A 115 -39.40 -7.95 10.95
N ALA A 116 -40.68 -7.83 10.55
CA ALA A 116 -41.20 -6.61 9.94
C ALA A 116 -41.04 -5.39 10.86
N LYS A 117 -41.20 -5.59 12.17
CA LYS A 117 -40.98 -4.56 13.19
C LYS A 117 -39.49 -4.18 13.30
N ALA A 118 -38.57 -5.14 13.37
CA ALA A 118 -37.13 -4.86 13.42
C ALA A 118 -36.63 -4.17 12.14
N THR A 119 -37.12 -4.57 10.96
CA THR A 119 -36.82 -3.90 9.69
C THR A 119 -37.43 -2.50 9.64
N ALA A 120 -38.66 -2.31 10.11
CA ALA A 120 -39.31 -1.00 10.15
C ALA A 120 -38.65 -0.05 11.16
N GLU A 121 -38.25 -0.55 12.34
CA GLU A 121 -37.52 0.21 13.35
C GLU A 121 -36.13 0.59 12.83
N SER A 122 -35.41 -0.33 12.18
CA SER A 122 -34.12 -0.02 11.54
C SER A 122 -34.28 1.00 10.41
N ALA A 123 -35.31 0.88 9.56
CA ALA A 123 -35.60 1.83 8.48
C ALA A 123 -36.08 3.20 8.98
N ALA A 124 -36.80 3.23 10.11
CA ALA A 124 -37.23 4.47 10.77
C ALA A 124 -36.05 5.17 11.44
N GLU A 125 -35.19 4.43 12.14
CA GLU A 125 -33.97 4.95 12.76
C GLU A 125 -33.00 5.48 11.68
N LEU A 126 -32.88 4.81 10.52
CA LEU A 126 -32.14 5.29 9.34
C LEU A 126 -32.75 6.55 8.70
N LYS A 127 -34.08 6.69 8.72
CA LYS A 127 -34.76 7.92 8.25
C LYS A 127 -34.61 9.06 9.25
N GLU A 128 -34.50 8.75 10.54
CA GLU A 128 -34.41 9.72 11.63
C GLU A 128 -32.99 10.11 12.01
N THR A 129 -31.96 9.37 11.56
CA THR A 129 -30.57 9.85 11.56
C THR A 129 -30.48 11.08 10.65
N ALA A 130 -30.68 12.24 11.28
CA ALA A 130 -30.52 13.56 10.71
C ALA A 130 -29.24 13.60 9.89
N LYS A 131 -29.30 14.24 8.71
CA LYS A 131 -28.15 14.49 7.81
C LYS A 131 -26.88 14.57 8.65
N PRO A 132 -25.99 13.54 8.62
CA PRO A 132 -24.88 13.48 9.54
C PRO A 132 -24.12 14.80 9.45
N LYS A 133 -24.05 15.52 10.56
CA LYS A 133 -23.36 16.82 10.60
C LYS A 133 -21.89 16.52 10.72
N PHE A 134 -21.24 16.30 9.57
CA PHE A 134 -19.80 16.14 9.52
C PHE A 134 -19.10 17.35 10.16
N ARG A 135 -18.08 17.05 10.95
CA ARG A 135 -17.17 18.09 11.47
C ARG A 135 -16.50 18.82 10.30
N ARG A 136 -16.04 20.05 10.56
CA ARG A 136 -15.37 20.86 9.53
C ARG A 136 -14.16 20.13 8.96
N GLU A 137 -13.39 19.51 9.85
CA GLU A 137 -12.17 18.76 9.54
C GLU A 137 -12.45 17.58 8.62
N THR A 138 -13.56 16.87 8.83
CA THR A 138 -13.98 15.76 7.97
C THR A 138 -14.40 16.26 6.59
N ARG A 139 -15.11 17.40 6.51
CA ARG A 139 -15.44 18.02 5.21
C ARG A 139 -14.20 18.50 4.47
N ASP A 140 -13.27 19.12 5.16
CA ASP A 140 -11.99 19.57 4.58
C ASP A 140 -11.20 18.37 4.07
N LEU A 141 -11.09 17.27 4.85
CA LEU A 141 -10.46 16.02 4.42
C LEU A 141 -11.09 15.48 3.13
N LEU A 142 -12.42 15.40 3.09
CA LEU A 142 -13.14 14.84 1.96
C LEU A 142 -13.04 15.72 0.70
N ALA A 143 -12.97 17.04 0.86
CA ALA A 143 -12.74 17.97 -0.25
C ALA A 143 -11.32 17.80 -0.84
N HIS A 144 -10.29 17.71 0.01
CA HIS A 144 -8.92 17.41 -0.44
C HIS A 144 -8.84 16.04 -1.11
N LEU A 145 -9.62 15.09 -0.62
CA LEU A 145 -9.68 13.75 -1.17
C LEU A 145 -10.27 13.75 -2.57
N LYS A 146 -11.45 14.37 -2.75
CA LYS A 146 -12.08 14.47 -4.06
C LYS A 146 -11.13 15.13 -5.06
N TYR A 147 -10.52 16.24 -4.67
CA TYR A 147 -9.53 16.94 -5.50
C TYR A 147 -8.37 16.02 -5.93
N PHE A 148 -7.84 15.25 -4.98
CA PHE A 148 -6.77 14.31 -5.25
C PHE A 148 -7.19 13.20 -6.23
N MET A 149 -8.38 12.64 -6.06
CA MET A 149 -8.89 11.57 -6.94
C MET A 149 -9.19 12.08 -8.34
N ASP A 150 -9.74 13.29 -8.46
CA ASP A 150 -9.93 13.95 -9.76
C ASP A 150 -8.57 14.22 -10.45
N HIS A 151 -7.57 14.66 -9.68
CA HIS A 151 -6.23 14.86 -10.20
C HIS A 151 -5.61 13.54 -10.70
N ARG A 152 -5.68 12.48 -9.90
CA ARG A 152 -5.16 11.16 -10.28
C ARG A 152 -5.80 10.65 -11.56
N ALA A 153 -7.13 10.69 -11.65
CA ALA A 153 -7.85 10.29 -12.86
C ALA A 153 -7.41 11.11 -14.07
N ARG A 154 -7.16 12.42 -13.90
CA ARG A 154 -6.61 13.26 -14.96
C ARG A 154 -5.19 12.86 -15.35
N MET A 155 -4.34 12.47 -14.40
CA MET A 155 -2.99 11.99 -14.68
C MET A 155 -2.99 10.68 -15.45
N ASP A 156 -3.89 9.76 -15.10
CA ASP A 156 -4.05 8.49 -15.82
C ASP A 156 -4.57 8.72 -17.25
N GLN A 157 -5.54 9.62 -17.43
CA GLN A 157 -6.01 10.03 -18.75
C GLN A 157 -4.88 10.66 -19.58
N LEU A 158 -4.14 11.61 -19.00
CA LEU A 158 -3.00 12.24 -19.68
C LEU A 158 -1.92 11.23 -20.03
N PHE A 159 -1.69 10.25 -19.16
CA PHE A 159 -0.74 9.19 -19.45
C PHE A 159 -1.17 8.37 -20.67
N ALA A 160 -2.45 7.97 -20.73
CA ALA A 160 -2.99 7.30 -21.91
C ALA A 160 -2.94 8.16 -23.19
N GLU A 161 -3.05 9.48 -23.06
CA GLU A 161 -2.89 10.42 -24.19
C GLU A 161 -1.43 10.51 -24.69
N VAL A 162 -0.44 10.51 -23.79
CA VAL A 162 0.99 10.63 -24.15
C VAL A 162 1.67 9.29 -24.42
N SER A 163 1.05 8.19 -23.99
CA SER A 163 1.52 6.81 -24.15
C SER A 163 0.39 5.90 -24.67
N PRO A 164 -0.17 6.18 -25.87
CA PRO A 164 -1.38 5.50 -26.35
C PRO A 164 -1.16 4.02 -26.73
N GLU A 165 0.06 3.61 -27.07
CA GLU A 165 0.36 2.25 -27.56
C GLU A 165 0.60 1.20 -26.46
N GLY A 166 0.19 1.46 -25.22
CA GLY A 166 0.33 0.48 -24.14
C GLY A 166 1.78 0.36 -23.64
N ALA A 167 2.44 1.51 -23.58
CA ALA A 167 3.54 1.89 -22.69
C ALA A 167 4.81 1.03 -22.69
N ILE A 168 5.67 1.22 -23.70
CA ILE A 168 7.09 0.83 -23.60
C ILE A 168 7.68 1.33 -22.28
N LEU A 169 7.27 2.53 -21.85
CA LEU A 169 7.68 3.12 -20.57
C LEU A 169 7.24 2.30 -19.34
N GLU A 170 6.11 1.61 -19.35
CA GLU A 170 5.69 0.72 -18.24
C GLU A 170 6.49 -0.59 -18.21
N HIS A 171 7.05 -1.00 -19.35
CA HIS A 171 7.84 -2.22 -19.46
C HIS A 171 9.34 -2.01 -19.23
N VAL A 172 9.79 -0.76 -19.04
CA VAL A 172 11.18 -0.49 -18.63
C VAL A 172 11.41 -0.98 -17.21
N ALA A 173 11.98 -2.17 -17.08
CA ALA A 173 12.42 -2.70 -15.80
C ALA A 173 13.95 -2.59 -15.69
N PHE A 174 14.41 -1.95 -14.60
CA PHE A 174 15.81 -1.95 -14.22
C PHE A 174 15.92 -1.71 -12.72
N ASP A 175 16.12 -2.77 -11.93
CA ASP A 175 16.34 -2.62 -10.50
C ASP A 175 17.52 -3.47 -10.07
N LEU A 176 18.70 -2.84 -10.02
CA LEU A 176 19.91 -3.48 -9.51
C LEU A 176 19.98 -3.47 -7.99
N VAL A 177 19.36 -2.45 -7.38
CA VAL A 177 19.44 -2.22 -5.92
C VAL A 177 18.04 -2.27 -5.34
N LYS A 178 17.59 -3.50 -5.07
CA LYS A 178 16.37 -3.73 -4.30
C LYS A 178 16.59 -3.32 -2.86
N LYS A 179 15.54 -2.80 -2.21
CA LYS A 179 15.53 -2.69 -0.75
C LYS A 179 15.66 -4.12 -0.21
N PRO A 180 16.71 -4.45 0.53
CA PRO A 180 16.92 -5.82 1.00
C PRO A 180 15.87 -6.16 2.06
N ALA A 181 15.37 -7.40 2.01
CA ALA A 181 14.48 -7.93 3.05
C ALA A 181 15.17 -7.94 4.43
N THR A 182 16.50 -8.04 4.45
CA THR A 182 17.33 -8.08 5.66
C THR A 182 17.62 -6.70 6.27
N GLY A 183 17.18 -5.61 5.65
CA GLY A 183 17.44 -4.25 6.13
C GLY A 183 18.85 -3.70 5.83
N HIS A 184 19.78 -4.52 5.33
CA HIS A 184 21.15 -4.10 5.00
C HIS A 184 21.27 -3.45 3.63
N TRP A 185 21.21 -2.13 3.57
CA TRP A 185 21.26 -1.37 2.32
C TRP A 185 22.55 -1.60 1.53
N ASP A 186 22.43 -1.60 0.20
CA ASP A 186 23.58 -1.78 -0.71
C ASP A 186 24.64 -0.69 -0.47
N PRO A 187 25.88 -1.05 -0.12
CA PRO A 187 26.98 -0.10 0.08
C PRO A 187 27.26 0.81 -1.11
N LEU A 188 26.84 0.44 -2.33
CA LEU A 188 26.99 1.25 -3.54
C LEU A 188 26.19 2.55 -3.52
N LEU A 189 25.16 2.63 -2.67
CA LEU A 189 24.38 3.85 -2.47
C LEU A 189 25.02 4.79 -1.44
N ARG A 190 26.10 4.38 -0.77
CA ARG A 190 26.78 5.22 0.22
C ARG A 190 27.67 6.24 -0.47
N GLN A 191 27.52 7.48 -0.07
CA GLN A 191 28.33 8.59 -0.55
C GLN A 191 29.77 8.42 -0.08
N GLN A 192 30.71 8.59 -1.00
CA GLN A 192 32.14 8.61 -0.69
C GLN A 192 32.68 10.03 -0.78
N ARG A 193 33.90 10.21 -0.28
CA ARG A 193 34.68 11.44 -0.28
C ARG A 193 36.07 11.20 -0.88
N PRO A 194 36.76 12.27 -1.30
CA PRO A 194 38.20 12.20 -1.57
C PRO A 194 38.98 11.62 -0.39
N ALA A 195 40.02 10.84 -0.68
CA ALA A 195 40.97 10.39 0.34
C ALA A 195 41.63 11.60 1.04
N LYS A 196 41.78 11.49 2.35
CA LYS A 196 42.46 12.50 3.18
C LYS A 196 43.40 11.81 4.17
N PRO A 197 44.62 12.34 4.41
CA PRO A 197 45.51 11.82 5.43
C PRO A 197 44.82 11.73 6.79
N GLY A 198 44.97 10.60 7.47
CA GLY A 198 44.42 10.38 8.83
C GLY A 198 42.93 10.00 8.88
N ARG A 199 42.28 9.74 7.74
CA ARG A 199 40.90 9.23 7.70
C ARG A 199 40.84 7.76 7.28
N PRO A 200 39.74 7.04 7.59
CA PRO A 200 39.56 5.66 7.14
C PRO A 200 39.66 5.51 5.62
N ALA A 201 40.23 4.39 5.19
CA ALA A 201 40.46 4.06 3.78
C ALA A 201 39.19 3.62 3.03
N ASP A 202 38.06 3.44 3.72
CA ASP A 202 36.79 3.06 3.08
C ASP A 202 36.19 4.19 2.23
N GLY A 203 36.70 5.41 2.39
CA GLY A 203 36.31 6.59 1.62
C GLY A 203 34.89 7.07 1.91
N VAL A 204 34.16 6.51 2.87
CA VAL A 204 32.76 6.89 3.13
C VAL A 204 32.70 8.19 3.90
N VAL A 205 31.77 9.10 3.55
CA VAL A 205 31.57 10.38 4.26
C VAL A 205 31.27 10.21 5.77
N ASP A 206 31.91 11.01 6.62
CA ASP A 206 31.74 10.96 8.09
C ASP A 206 30.89 12.12 8.62
N THR A 207 30.70 13.16 7.81
CA THR A 207 29.95 14.36 8.18
C THR A 207 29.15 14.88 6.99
N LEU A 208 28.15 15.73 7.26
CA LEU A 208 27.46 16.45 6.21
C LEU A 208 28.41 17.36 5.42
N ALA A 209 29.42 17.95 6.07
CA ALA A 209 30.42 18.77 5.39
C ALA A 209 31.20 17.96 4.35
N ASP A 210 31.59 16.72 4.66
CA ASP A 210 32.25 15.82 3.71
C ASP A 210 31.36 15.53 2.51
N VAL A 211 30.05 15.34 2.72
CA VAL A 211 29.07 15.14 1.63
C VAL A 211 29.07 16.33 0.67
N TYR A 212 29.07 17.57 1.18
CA TYR A 212 29.03 18.76 0.33
C TYR A 212 30.34 19.03 -0.40
N GLU A 213 31.47 18.72 0.23
CA GLU A 213 32.78 18.77 -0.42
C GLU A 213 32.83 17.80 -1.61
N ALA A 214 32.48 16.53 -1.37
CA ALA A 214 32.40 15.50 -2.40
C ALA A 214 31.39 15.85 -3.50
N ALA A 215 30.19 16.33 -3.12
CA ALA A 215 29.13 16.74 -4.04
C ALA A 215 29.55 17.88 -4.97
N SER A 216 30.37 18.82 -4.48
CA SER A 216 30.84 19.96 -5.29
C SER A 216 31.77 19.52 -6.43
N LEU A 217 32.54 18.45 -6.21
CA LEU A 217 33.37 17.83 -7.24
C LEU A 217 32.52 16.95 -8.17
N ALA A 218 31.66 16.10 -7.60
CA ALA A 218 30.77 15.22 -8.35
C ALA A 218 29.83 15.98 -9.29
N LYS A 219 29.31 17.14 -8.87
CA LYS A 219 28.44 17.99 -9.69
C LYS A 219 29.09 18.39 -11.02
N LYS A 220 30.41 18.60 -11.06
CA LYS A 220 31.10 18.97 -12.29
C LYS A 220 31.07 17.83 -13.31
N VAL A 221 31.40 16.62 -12.87
CA VAL A 221 31.35 15.40 -13.69
C VAL A 221 29.92 15.12 -14.15
N PHE A 222 28.97 15.18 -13.22
CA PHE A 222 27.55 14.96 -13.49
C PHE A 222 26.98 15.96 -14.49
N ASP A 223 27.16 17.27 -14.27
CA ASP A 223 26.66 18.31 -15.16
C ASP A 223 27.26 18.20 -16.58
N ALA A 224 28.56 17.86 -16.68
CA ALA A 224 29.21 17.63 -17.97
C ALA A 224 28.60 16.43 -18.72
N LYS A 225 28.41 15.31 -18.02
CA LYS A 225 27.78 14.11 -18.60
C LYS A 225 26.33 14.39 -19.04
N LEU A 226 25.54 15.11 -18.24
CA LEU A 226 24.16 15.45 -18.61
C LEU A 226 24.08 16.40 -19.81
N LYS A 227 25.02 17.35 -19.95
CA LYS A 227 25.11 18.21 -21.14
C LYS A 227 25.46 17.41 -22.40
N SER A 228 26.38 16.45 -22.28
CA SER A 228 26.71 15.51 -23.35
C SER A 228 25.51 14.67 -23.76
N MET A 229 24.81 14.08 -22.77
CA MET A 229 23.56 13.35 -22.99
C MET A 229 22.52 14.20 -23.72
N ARG A 230 22.28 15.43 -23.26
CA ARG A 230 21.33 16.37 -23.89
C ARG A 230 21.65 16.57 -25.37
N GLY A 231 22.93 16.80 -25.70
CA GLY A 231 23.39 16.96 -27.09
C GLY A 231 23.21 15.69 -27.92
N ALA A 232 23.55 14.53 -27.37
CA ALA A 232 23.42 13.24 -28.05
C ALA A 232 21.95 12.85 -28.33
N VAL A 233 21.03 13.17 -27.43
CA VAL A 233 19.59 12.91 -27.58
C VAL A 233 18.91 13.99 -28.44
N GLY A 234 19.56 15.14 -28.69
CA GLY A 234 18.99 16.24 -29.45
C GLY A 234 17.91 17.02 -28.69
N LEU A 235 18.03 17.11 -27.36
CA LEU A 235 17.07 17.83 -26.53
C LEU A 235 17.33 19.35 -26.56
N PRO A 236 16.29 20.20 -26.47
CA PRO A 236 16.46 21.64 -26.43
C PRO A 236 17.18 22.07 -25.14
N GLU A 237 17.74 23.29 -25.13
CA GLU A 237 18.59 23.75 -24.02
C GLU A 237 17.85 23.79 -22.68
N ASP A 238 16.58 24.18 -22.69
CA ASP A 238 15.70 24.31 -21.53
C ASP A 238 15.09 22.99 -21.04
N ALA A 239 15.22 21.90 -21.82
CA ALA A 239 14.80 20.57 -21.38
C ALA A 239 15.61 20.08 -20.17
N LEU A 240 16.89 20.47 -20.06
CA LEU A 240 17.77 20.05 -18.98
C LEU A 240 17.88 21.12 -17.89
N VAL A 241 17.41 20.79 -16.69
CA VAL A 241 17.48 21.66 -15.51
C VAL A 241 18.57 21.17 -14.56
N LEU A 242 19.61 21.99 -14.38
CA LEU A 242 20.75 21.73 -13.49
C LEU A 242 20.70 22.65 -12.26
N PRO A 243 19.93 22.31 -11.20
CA PRO A 243 19.85 23.13 -10.00
C PRO A 243 21.20 23.17 -9.24
N PRO A 244 21.37 24.14 -8.31
CA PRO A 244 22.46 24.10 -7.34
C PRO A 244 22.31 22.88 -6.42
N LEU A 245 23.35 22.65 -5.61
CA LEU A 245 23.31 21.62 -4.56
C LEU A 245 22.09 21.83 -3.65
N LYS A 246 21.51 20.74 -3.17
CA LYS A 246 20.43 20.78 -2.18
C LYS A 246 20.85 21.65 -0.98
N GLY A 247 19.95 22.44 -0.40
CA GLY A 247 20.28 23.26 0.78
C GLY A 247 20.63 22.42 2.01
N ALA A 248 21.69 22.81 2.74
CA ALA A 248 22.26 22.04 3.86
C ALA A 248 21.26 21.72 4.98
N ALA A 249 20.45 22.70 5.39
CA ALA A 249 19.43 22.47 6.44
C ALA A 249 18.42 21.39 6.04
N ARG A 250 17.93 21.44 4.79
CA ARG A 250 17.01 20.43 4.25
C ARG A 250 17.67 19.07 4.06
N ALA A 251 18.96 19.05 3.74
CA ALA A 251 19.72 17.80 3.65
C ALA A 251 19.90 17.16 5.03
N ALA A 252 20.21 17.94 6.06
CA ALA A 252 20.32 17.47 7.44
C ALA A 252 18.99 16.90 7.95
N GLU A 253 17.88 17.63 7.75
CA GLU A 253 16.53 17.17 8.11
C GLU A 253 16.19 15.86 7.39
N LYS A 254 16.45 15.78 6.08
CA LYS A 254 16.22 14.55 5.31
C LYS A 254 17.07 13.39 5.81
N ALA A 255 18.35 13.62 6.12
CA ALA A 255 19.22 12.58 6.66
C ALA A 255 18.74 12.04 8.00
N ALA A 256 18.25 12.91 8.89
CA ALA A 256 17.70 12.51 10.17
C ALA A 256 16.40 11.72 10.00
N ASN A 257 15.45 12.25 9.23
CA ASN A 257 14.10 11.70 9.10
C ASN A 257 14.05 10.44 8.24
N ASP A 258 14.70 10.45 7.07
CA ASP A 258 14.56 9.36 6.09
C ASP A 258 15.63 8.28 6.28
N TYR A 259 16.80 8.64 6.82
CA TYR A 259 17.99 7.79 6.82
C TYR A 259 18.65 7.59 8.18
N GLY A 260 18.12 8.19 9.25
CA GLY A 260 18.75 8.17 10.58
C GLY A 260 18.89 6.77 11.18
N SER A 261 18.01 5.84 10.80
CA SER A 261 18.00 4.45 11.24
C SER A 261 18.73 3.48 10.29
N ARG A 262 19.34 3.96 9.20
CA ARG A 262 20.03 3.08 8.24
C ARG A 262 21.33 2.55 8.80
N ASP A 263 21.53 1.25 8.60
CA ASP A 263 22.76 0.54 8.91
C ASP A 263 23.42 0.00 7.62
N PRO A 264 24.72 0.26 7.39
CA PRO A 264 25.62 1.08 8.21
C PRO A 264 25.29 2.58 8.20
N GLY A 265 25.33 3.21 9.37
CA GLY A 265 25.27 4.66 9.49
C GLY A 265 26.53 5.33 8.91
N PRO A 266 26.62 6.67 8.94
CA PRO A 266 25.59 7.62 9.37
C PRO A 266 24.55 7.94 8.28
N GLY A 267 23.37 8.45 8.66
CA GLY A 267 22.25 8.72 7.75
C GLY A 267 22.58 9.63 6.56
N PHE A 268 23.48 10.60 6.72
CA PHE A 268 23.88 11.50 5.61
C PHE A 268 24.72 10.81 4.53
N ALA A 269 25.35 9.66 4.83
CA ALA A 269 26.01 8.85 3.80
C ALA A 269 25.00 8.28 2.78
N TRP A 270 23.70 8.35 3.06
CA TRP A 270 22.63 7.84 2.20
C TRP A 270 21.86 8.95 1.46
N LEU A 271 22.34 10.20 1.50
CA LEU A 271 21.75 11.33 0.80
C LEU A 271 22.08 11.30 -0.70
N MET A 272 21.22 10.67 -1.50
CA MET A 272 21.42 10.49 -2.95
C MET A 272 20.98 11.71 -3.80
N ASP A 273 20.23 12.66 -3.23
CA ASP A 273 19.64 13.80 -3.94
C ASP A 273 20.31 15.15 -3.62
N ILE A 274 21.60 15.11 -3.23
CA ILE A 274 22.41 16.32 -2.99
C ILE A 274 22.80 16.97 -4.31
N VAL A 275 23.36 16.17 -5.23
CA VAL A 275 23.54 16.50 -6.64
C VAL A 275 22.36 15.90 -7.38
N ARG A 276 21.57 16.75 -8.04
CA ARG A 276 20.35 16.33 -8.73
C ARG A 276 20.11 17.14 -9.99
N ALA A 277 19.42 16.55 -10.95
CA ALA A 277 18.94 17.22 -12.15
C ALA A 277 17.55 16.71 -12.54
N SER A 278 16.88 17.47 -13.39
CA SER A 278 15.67 16.99 -14.07
C SER A 278 15.78 17.24 -15.57
N VAL A 279 15.31 16.31 -16.37
CA VAL A 279 15.15 16.46 -17.81
C VAL A 279 13.68 16.35 -18.18
N VAL A 280 13.21 17.22 -19.07
CA VAL A 280 11.86 17.20 -19.63
C VAL A 280 11.93 16.74 -21.06
N VAL A 281 11.09 15.77 -21.40
CA VAL A 281 11.02 15.20 -22.75
C VAL A 281 9.58 15.22 -23.25
N ASP A 282 9.40 15.22 -24.57
CA ASP A 282 8.10 15.29 -25.22
C ASP A 282 7.64 13.93 -25.75
N THR A 283 8.53 12.94 -25.81
CA THR A 283 8.26 11.64 -26.42
C THR A 283 8.87 10.48 -25.62
N GLU A 284 8.33 9.28 -25.79
CA GLU A 284 8.87 8.06 -25.19
C GLU A 284 10.26 7.73 -25.72
N ASP A 285 10.50 7.91 -27.02
CA ASP A 285 11.80 7.67 -27.65
C ASP A 285 12.92 8.47 -27.00
N GLN A 286 12.66 9.72 -26.61
CA GLN A 286 13.61 10.52 -25.87
C GLN A 286 13.90 9.95 -24.47
N VAL A 287 12.89 9.40 -23.77
CA VAL A 287 13.13 8.68 -22.50
C VAL A 287 14.06 7.51 -22.73
N LEU A 288 13.78 6.67 -23.73
CA LEU A 288 14.58 5.48 -24.04
C LEU A 288 16.01 5.85 -24.46
N ALA A 289 16.17 6.90 -25.26
CA ALA A 289 17.47 7.43 -25.66
C ALA A 289 18.29 7.91 -24.45
N ILE A 290 17.65 8.59 -23.48
CA ILE A 290 18.31 8.97 -22.23
C ILE A 290 18.75 7.73 -21.46
N LEU A 291 17.87 6.74 -21.29
CA LEU A 291 18.20 5.51 -20.57
C LEU A 291 19.37 4.75 -21.21
N ASN A 292 19.40 4.68 -22.54
CA ASN A 292 20.46 4.02 -23.29
C ASN A 292 21.78 4.80 -23.30
N HIS A 293 21.77 6.10 -22.97
CA HIS A 293 22.98 6.91 -22.88
C HIS A 293 23.85 6.56 -21.66
N PHE A 294 23.26 5.99 -20.61
CA PHE A 294 23.98 5.65 -19.39
C PHE A 294 24.30 4.16 -19.37
N PRO A 295 25.60 3.78 -19.29
CA PRO A 295 25.97 2.39 -19.14
C PRO A 295 25.37 1.83 -17.84
N LYS A 296 24.82 0.63 -17.94
CA LYS A 296 24.33 -0.13 -16.80
C LYS A 296 25.54 -0.78 -16.12
N ARG A 297 25.58 -0.76 -14.79
CA ARG A 297 26.66 -1.38 -14.02
C ARG A 297 26.85 -2.86 -14.41
N ARG A 298 28.10 -3.26 -14.71
CA ARG A 298 28.48 -4.67 -14.96
C ARG A 298 28.41 -5.48 -13.66
N GLY A 299 27.89 -6.70 -13.72
CA GLY A 299 27.85 -7.63 -12.58
C GLY A 299 26.60 -7.54 -11.70
N ALA A 300 25.59 -6.78 -12.11
CA ALA A 300 24.23 -7.03 -11.63
C ALA A 300 23.83 -8.47 -11.97
N PRO A 301 23.34 -9.28 -11.02
CA PRO A 301 22.74 -10.55 -11.36
C PRO A 301 21.60 -10.26 -12.34
N ALA A 302 21.63 -10.90 -13.50
CA ALA A 302 20.58 -10.81 -14.50
C ALA A 302 19.30 -11.40 -13.90
N ALA A 303 18.55 -10.60 -13.14
CA ALA A 303 17.24 -10.96 -12.63
C ALA A 303 16.30 -10.98 -13.83
N ASP A 304 15.90 -12.18 -14.26
CA ASP A 304 14.80 -12.48 -15.18
C ASP A 304 14.50 -11.34 -16.16
N ALA A 305 15.44 -11.09 -17.07
CA ALA A 305 15.28 -10.07 -18.08
C ALA A 305 14.02 -10.40 -18.90
N GLY A 306 12.96 -9.64 -18.66
CA GLY A 306 11.84 -9.51 -19.60
C GLY A 306 12.36 -9.17 -21.00
N PRO A 307 11.50 -9.22 -22.03
CA PRO A 307 11.92 -9.10 -23.43
C PRO A 307 12.90 -7.93 -23.59
N ALA A 308 14.09 -8.26 -24.08
CA ALA A 308 15.23 -7.36 -24.20
C ALA A 308 14.90 -6.20 -25.16
N LEU A 309 14.20 -5.19 -24.66
CA LEU A 309 13.82 -3.99 -25.41
C LEU A 309 14.95 -2.95 -25.45
N LEU A 310 16.06 -3.17 -24.73
CA LEU A 310 17.18 -2.23 -24.64
C LEU A 310 18.49 -2.95 -24.95
N GLY A 311 18.72 -3.21 -26.24
CA GLY A 311 20.00 -3.66 -26.77
C GLY A 311 21.05 -2.57 -26.63
N GLY A 312 21.84 -2.62 -25.57
CA GLY A 312 23.02 -1.76 -25.43
C GLY A 312 24.14 -2.28 -26.31
N ASN A 313 24.60 -1.46 -27.26
CA ASN A 313 25.83 -1.70 -28.02
C ASN A 313 27.00 -1.84 -27.02
N ALA A 314 27.67 -2.98 -27.06
CA ALA A 314 28.87 -3.27 -26.29
C ALA A 314 30.14 -2.78 -26.99
N ASP A 315 30.02 -1.80 -27.90
CA ASP A 315 31.14 -1.25 -28.66
C ASP A 315 31.76 -0.08 -27.87
N ALA A 316 32.51 -0.44 -26.83
CA ALA A 316 33.45 0.48 -26.21
C ALA A 316 34.80 0.35 -26.95
N ASP A 317 34.93 1.14 -28.01
CA ASP A 317 36.23 1.50 -28.58
C ASP A 317 37.02 2.36 -27.57
N GLY A 318 38.25 1.96 -27.25
CA GLY A 318 39.34 2.91 -26.95
C GLY A 318 39.91 2.94 -25.54
N ASP A 319 41.11 2.35 -25.43
CA ASP A 319 42.33 2.87 -24.80
C ASP A 319 42.42 3.12 -23.28
N GLY A 320 43.03 2.14 -22.61
CA GLY A 320 44.29 2.35 -21.88
C GLY A 320 44.21 2.93 -20.45
N ASP A 321 44.46 2.06 -19.47
CA ASP A 321 44.78 2.34 -18.06
C ASP A 321 43.64 2.66 -17.08
N ASP A 322 42.40 2.81 -17.54
CA ASP A 322 41.23 2.92 -16.66
C ASP A 322 40.65 1.53 -16.39
N ASP A 323 40.20 1.27 -15.16
CA ASP A 323 39.65 -0.01 -14.65
C ASP A 323 38.39 -0.53 -15.41
N GLY A 324 38.06 0.05 -16.56
CA GLY A 324 36.91 -0.25 -17.39
C GLY A 324 35.58 0.22 -16.80
N VAL A 325 35.62 1.00 -15.71
CA VAL A 325 34.42 1.57 -15.08
C VAL A 325 34.13 2.94 -15.70
N PRO A 326 32.96 3.15 -16.29
CA PRO A 326 32.61 4.45 -16.89
C PRO A 326 32.51 5.55 -15.83
N ASP A 327 32.83 6.79 -16.20
CA ASP A 327 32.72 7.97 -15.34
C ASP A 327 31.35 8.12 -14.68
N VAL A 328 30.28 7.71 -15.37
CA VAL A 328 28.91 7.74 -14.86
C VAL A 328 28.19 6.47 -15.26
N GLU A 329 27.77 5.67 -14.27
CA GLU A 329 26.96 4.46 -14.46
C GLU A 329 25.57 4.59 -13.83
N MET A 330 24.56 3.98 -14.45
CA MET A 330 23.24 3.83 -13.83
C MET A 330 23.24 2.66 -12.85
N ILE A 331 22.95 2.95 -11.58
CA ILE A 331 22.90 1.94 -10.51
C ILE A 331 21.48 1.65 -10.03
N ARG A 332 20.51 2.52 -10.32
CA ARG A 332 19.09 2.27 -9.98
C ARG A 332 18.16 3.05 -10.89
N LEU A 333 16.99 2.47 -11.18
CA LEU A 333 15.88 3.14 -11.85
C LEU A 333 14.58 2.85 -11.10
N LYS A 334 13.94 3.88 -10.54
CA LYS A 334 12.55 3.81 -10.08
C LYS A 334 11.65 4.22 -11.24
N ASN A 335 11.03 3.24 -11.88
CA ASN A 335 10.09 3.48 -12.96
C ASN A 335 8.68 3.77 -12.39
N ARG A 336 8.32 5.05 -12.31
CA ARG A 336 6.98 5.46 -11.88
C ARG A 336 6.00 5.60 -13.03
N PHE A 337 6.40 5.27 -14.27
CA PHE A 337 5.42 4.98 -15.32
C PHE A 337 4.78 3.63 -15.05
N ALA A 338 5.56 2.58 -14.77
CA ALA A 338 5.04 1.25 -14.41
C ALA A 338 4.29 1.23 -13.07
N THR A 339 4.80 1.94 -12.07
CA THR A 339 4.22 1.99 -10.74
C THR A 339 4.06 3.45 -10.30
N PRO A 340 2.94 4.11 -10.69
CA PRO A 340 2.72 5.52 -10.42
C PRO A 340 2.78 5.83 -8.93
N MET A 341 3.11 7.09 -8.60
CA MET A 341 2.90 7.58 -7.25
C MET A 341 1.42 7.52 -6.90
N ALA A 342 1.09 7.58 -5.61
CA ALA A 342 -0.32 7.55 -5.20
C ALA A 342 -1.15 8.70 -5.82
N SER A 343 -0.51 9.84 -6.14
CA SER A 343 -1.13 10.97 -6.86
C SER A 343 -1.41 10.72 -8.34
N GLY A 344 -1.05 9.54 -8.87
CA GLY A 344 -1.04 9.25 -10.30
C GLY A 344 0.16 9.86 -11.03
N PHE A 345 1.05 10.59 -10.35
CA PHE A 345 2.21 11.18 -11.01
C PHE A 345 3.21 10.10 -11.48
N ARG A 346 3.70 10.29 -12.71
CA ARG A 346 4.61 9.37 -13.40
C ARG A 346 5.86 10.11 -13.86
N ASP A 347 7.00 9.51 -13.57
CA ASP A 347 8.33 9.91 -13.99
C ASP A 347 9.28 8.69 -13.96
N MET A 348 10.51 8.89 -14.41
CA MET A 348 11.60 7.96 -14.11
C MET A 348 12.60 8.65 -13.21
N ASN A 349 12.95 8.01 -12.11
CA ASN A 349 14.00 8.49 -11.21
C ASN A 349 15.20 7.55 -11.27
N MET A 350 16.32 8.06 -11.78
CA MET A 350 17.58 7.35 -11.92
C MET A 350 18.55 7.75 -10.81
N LEU A 351 19.24 6.78 -10.26
CA LEU A 351 20.46 7.01 -9.49
C LEU A 351 21.66 6.70 -10.36
N LEU A 352 22.49 7.72 -10.54
CA LEU A 352 23.70 7.69 -11.35
C LEU A 352 24.91 7.76 -10.41
N ARG A 353 25.80 6.78 -10.48
CA ARG A 353 27.04 6.74 -9.70
C ARG A 353 28.15 7.36 -10.54
N CYS A 354 28.70 8.46 -10.05
CA CYS A 354 29.76 9.21 -10.71
C CYS A 354 31.11 8.83 -10.10
N LYS A 355 32.06 8.38 -10.92
CA LYS A 355 33.48 8.28 -10.57
C LYS A 355 34.07 9.69 -10.66
N VAL A 356 34.67 10.15 -9.57
CA VAL A 356 35.22 11.49 -9.47
C VAL A 356 36.71 11.40 -9.25
N HIS A 357 37.46 11.80 -10.27
CA HIS A 357 38.91 11.85 -10.22
C HIS A 357 39.39 13.12 -9.51
N THR A 358 40.38 12.94 -8.64
CA THR A 358 41.15 13.99 -7.99
C THR A 358 42.62 13.86 -8.38
N GLU A 359 43.47 14.79 -7.98
CA GLU A 359 44.91 14.72 -8.28
C GLU A 359 45.59 13.47 -7.71
N THR A 360 45.06 12.91 -6.62
CA THR A 360 45.71 11.84 -5.85
C THR A 360 44.94 10.53 -5.81
N ASP A 361 43.65 10.53 -6.14
CA ASP A 361 42.76 9.38 -5.99
C ASP A 361 41.45 9.55 -6.77
N ALA A 362 40.58 8.54 -6.78
CA ALA A 362 39.20 8.63 -7.26
C ALA A 362 38.21 8.15 -6.19
N PHE A 363 37.00 8.72 -6.18
CA PHE A 363 35.92 8.29 -5.30
C PHE A 363 34.59 8.25 -6.05
N PHE A 364 33.59 7.58 -5.50
CA PHE A 364 32.26 7.50 -6.10
C PHE A 364 31.22 8.37 -5.37
N PHE A 365 30.37 9.04 -6.13
CA PHE A 365 29.28 9.84 -5.60
C PHE A 365 27.98 9.56 -6.35
N VAL A 366 26.89 9.34 -5.62
CA VAL A 366 25.58 9.06 -6.20
C VAL A 366 24.81 10.36 -6.42
N CYS A 367 24.32 10.55 -7.65
CA CYS A 367 23.54 11.68 -8.10
C CYS A 367 22.14 11.23 -8.55
N GLU A 368 21.15 12.12 -8.46
CA GLU A 368 19.77 11.83 -8.89
C GLU A 368 19.46 12.50 -10.24
N LEU A 369 18.90 11.75 -11.19
CA LEU A 369 18.34 12.29 -12.43
C LEU A 369 16.85 11.92 -12.53
N GLN A 370 15.99 12.93 -12.62
CA GLN A 370 14.55 12.74 -12.85
C GLN A 370 14.21 13.02 -14.32
N ILE A 371 13.54 12.08 -14.99
CA ILE A 371 13.04 12.21 -16.36
C ILE A 371 11.53 12.41 -16.29
N HIS A 372 11.07 13.54 -16.80
CA HIS A 372 9.65 13.87 -16.84
C HIS A 372 9.14 13.98 -18.27
N HIS A 373 7.94 13.47 -18.51
CA HIS A 373 7.21 13.81 -19.72
C HIS A 373 6.63 15.23 -19.60
N ALA A 374 6.78 16.07 -20.63
CA ALA A 374 6.39 17.48 -20.63
C ALA A 374 4.89 17.67 -20.31
N GLY A 375 4.04 16.88 -20.97
CA GLY A 375 2.59 16.88 -20.73
C GLY A 375 2.22 16.56 -19.27
N LEU A 376 2.84 15.53 -18.69
CA LEU A 376 2.59 15.13 -17.30
C LEU A 376 3.15 16.15 -16.29
N ARG A 377 4.35 16.68 -16.54
CA ARG A 377 4.96 17.72 -15.69
C ARG A 377 4.14 19.01 -15.70
N LYS A 378 3.59 19.39 -16.86
CA LYS A 378 2.73 20.57 -16.98
C LYS A 378 1.43 20.38 -16.18
N ALA A 379 0.84 19.19 -16.24
CA ALA A 379 -0.38 18.88 -15.50
C ALA A 379 -0.16 18.83 -13.99
N GLU A 380 0.95 18.24 -13.52
CA GLU A 380 1.32 18.22 -12.10
C GLU A 380 1.50 19.63 -11.53
N LYS A 381 2.20 20.52 -12.25
CA LYS A 381 2.34 21.91 -11.83
C LYS A 381 1.02 22.65 -11.79
N ALA A 382 0.11 22.37 -12.73
CA ALA A 382 -1.20 23.02 -12.80
C ALA A 382 -2.15 22.56 -11.69
N SER A 383 -2.02 21.30 -11.25
CA SER A 383 -2.89 20.71 -10.23
C SER A 383 -2.38 20.85 -8.80
N LYS A 384 -1.23 21.49 -8.58
CA LYS A 384 -0.64 21.62 -7.23
C LYS A 384 -0.63 20.31 -6.44
N SER A 385 -0.51 19.16 -7.12
CA SER A 385 -0.77 17.87 -6.48
C SER A 385 0.25 17.53 -5.40
N HIS A 386 1.44 18.14 -5.49
CA HIS A 386 2.42 18.11 -4.40
C HIS A 386 1.88 18.72 -3.10
N GLU A 387 1.16 19.86 -3.14
CA GLU A 387 0.57 20.49 -1.96
C GLU A 387 -0.46 19.55 -1.30
N VAL A 388 -1.27 18.88 -2.12
CA VAL A 388 -2.31 17.95 -1.65
C VAL A 388 -1.70 16.65 -1.14
N TYR A 389 -0.66 16.15 -1.78
CA TYR A 389 0.08 15.00 -1.27
C TYR A 389 0.74 15.30 0.08
N GLU A 390 1.34 16.48 0.24
CA GLU A 390 1.94 16.90 1.52
C GLU A 390 0.88 17.10 2.61
N PHE A 391 -0.32 17.60 2.26
CA PHE A 391 -1.48 17.57 3.16
C PHE A 391 -1.75 16.14 3.64
N PHE A 392 -1.89 15.16 2.74
CA PHE A 392 -2.15 13.78 3.16
C PHE A 392 -1.00 13.13 3.92
N ARG A 393 0.24 13.44 3.54
CA ARG A 393 1.44 12.92 4.19
C ARG A 393 1.53 13.39 5.65
N THR A 394 1.18 14.65 5.91
CA THR A 394 1.14 15.22 7.27
C THR A 394 -0.10 14.79 8.04
N TYR A 395 -1.24 14.65 7.34
CA TYR A 395 -2.52 14.26 7.93
C TYR A 395 -2.53 12.80 8.41
N PHE A 396 -2.05 11.88 7.58
CA PHE A 396 -1.92 10.47 7.95
C PHE A 396 -0.68 10.29 8.84
N ARG A 397 -0.88 10.34 10.16
CA ARG A 397 0.15 10.04 11.16
C ARG A 397 0.97 8.82 10.74
N GLY A 398 2.29 8.95 10.76
CA GLY A 398 3.22 7.92 10.28
C GLY A 398 3.98 8.33 9.03
N GLY A 399 3.50 9.29 8.21
CA GLY A 399 4.27 10.03 7.19
C GLY A 399 4.98 9.22 6.08
N GLU A 400 4.97 7.90 6.18
CA GLU A 400 5.62 6.96 5.31
C GLU A 400 4.75 6.68 4.07
N GLU A 401 5.40 6.57 2.91
CA GLU A 401 4.77 6.30 1.61
C GLU A 401 3.86 5.06 1.67
N ALA A 402 4.22 4.04 2.46
CA ALA A 402 3.43 2.81 2.61
C ALA A 402 2.09 3.05 3.32
N THR A 403 2.08 3.82 4.41
CA THR A 403 0.86 4.18 5.14
C THR A 403 -0.05 5.02 4.25
N VAL A 404 0.51 6.05 3.61
CA VAL A 404 -0.21 6.92 2.69
C VAL A 404 -0.79 6.10 1.53
N ARG A 405 -0.03 5.18 0.93
CA ARG A 405 -0.50 4.28 -0.11
C ARG A 405 -1.62 3.35 0.36
N ARG A 406 -1.52 2.76 1.56
CA ARG A 406 -2.60 1.95 2.14
C ARG A 406 -3.88 2.77 2.30
N ARG A 407 -3.77 4.02 2.74
CA ARG A 407 -4.92 4.94 2.81
C ARG A 407 -5.49 5.20 1.43
N PHE A 408 -4.66 5.39 0.40
CA PHE A 408 -5.14 5.53 -0.97
C PHE A 408 -5.85 4.30 -1.53
N LEU A 409 -5.48 3.08 -1.13
CA LEU A 409 -6.24 1.88 -1.51
C LEU A 409 -7.66 1.89 -0.92
N LEU A 410 -7.84 2.38 0.31
CA LEU A 410 -9.17 2.57 0.89
C LEU A 410 -9.97 3.63 0.10
N LEU A 411 -9.29 4.68 -0.35
CA LEU A 411 -9.89 5.75 -1.15
C LEU A 411 -10.38 5.27 -2.51
N GLU A 412 -9.61 4.41 -3.17
CA GLU A 412 -10.01 3.79 -4.44
C GLU A 412 -11.31 2.99 -4.30
N LYS A 413 -11.49 2.27 -3.19
CA LYS A 413 -12.71 1.48 -2.94
C LYS A 413 -13.96 2.35 -2.86
N VAL A 414 -13.84 3.59 -2.40
CA VAL A 414 -14.98 4.52 -2.23
C VAL A 414 -15.05 5.62 -3.29
N ASP A 415 -14.10 5.67 -4.21
CA ASP A 415 -13.94 6.74 -5.22
C ASP A 415 -15.18 6.89 -6.10
N HIS A 416 -15.71 5.77 -6.58
CA HIS A 416 -16.89 5.75 -7.45
C HIS A 416 -18.10 6.39 -6.75
N VAL A 417 -18.30 6.09 -5.47
CA VAL A 417 -19.36 6.68 -4.66
C VAL A 417 -19.13 8.19 -4.47
N LEU A 418 -17.91 8.59 -4.13
CA LEU A 418 -17.58 10.00 -3.91
C LEU A 418 -17.77 10.84 -5.19
N ARG A 419 -17.48 10.27 -6.36
CA ARG A 419 -17.75 10.94 -7.65
C ARG A 419 -19.24 11.07 -7.94
N GLN A 420 -20.04 10.03 -7.66
CA GLN A 420 -21.48 10.05 -7.91
C GLN A 420 -22.23 11.08 -7.07
N HIS A 421 -21.81 11.25 -5.81
CA HIS A 421 -22.56 12.07 -4.85
C HIS A 421 -21.89 13.43 -4.55
N GLY A 422 -20.67 13.67 -5.03
CA GLY A 422 -19.97 14.93 -4.85
C GLY A 422 -19.76 15.26 -3.36
N GLU A 423 -20.29 16.41 -2.92
CA GLU A 423 -20.23 16.83 -1.52
C GLU A 423 -21.40 16.29 -0.67
N ASP A 424 -22.35 15.56 -1.27
CA ASP A 424 -23.45 14.91 -0.54
C ASP A 424 -22.99 13.58 0.08
N PHE A 425 -22.19 13.69 1.12
CA PHE A 425 -21.67 12.53 1.85
C PHE A 425 -22.77 11.69 2.52
N GLY A 426 -23.93 12.29 2.82
CA GLY A 426 -25.08 11.55 3.31
C GLY A 426 -25.63 10.59 2.25
N ALA A 427 -25.67 11.03 0.99
CA ALA A 427 -26.00 10.16 -0.13
C ALA A 427 -24.88 9.13 -0.38
N ALA A 428 -23.60 9.52 -0.29
CA ALA A 428 -22.47 8.60 -0.43
C ALA A 428 -22.53 7.44 0.59
N ILE A 429 -22.78 7.73 1.88
CA ILE A 429 -22.92 6.70 2.92
C ILE A 429 -24.08 5.75 2.57
N LYS A 430 -25.21 6.28 2.12
CA LYS A 430 -26.37 5.45 1.77
C LYS A 430 -26.07 4.51 0.62
N THR A 431 -25.30 4.97 -0.37
CA THR A 431 -24.88 4.16 -1.52
C THR A 431 -23.90 3.08 -1.10
N VAL A 432 -22.86 3.41 -0.32
CA VAL A 432 -21.92 2.41 0.23
C VAL A 432 -22.66 1.34 1.04
N LEU A 433 -23.61 1.75 1.87
CA LEU A 433 -24.43 0.83 2.66
C LEU A 433 -25.52 0.12 1.85
N ALA A 434 -25.72 0.45 0.58
CA ALA A 434 -26.69 -0.22 -0.30
C ALA A 434 -26.00 -1.20 -1.25
N ASP A 435 -24.75 -0.95 -1.62
CA ASP A 435 -24.02 -1.71 -2.64
C ASP A 435 -23.48 -3.08 -2.15
N ASP A 436 -23.77 -3.46 -0.90
CA ASP A 436 -23.29 -4.68 -0.21
C ASP A 436 -21.77 -4.90 -0.27
N ASP A 437 -21.02 -3.83 -0.56
CA ASP A 437 -19.57 -3.83 -0.62
C ASP A 437 -19.00 -3.62 0.80
N GLU A 438 -18.65 -4.72 1.45
CA GLU A 438 -17.98 -4.72 2.76
C GLU A 438 -16.74 -3.86 2.77
N ASP A 439 -15.97 -3.99 1.70
CA ASP A 439 -14.65 -3.43 1.55
C ASP A 439 -14.74 -1.91 1.42
N ALA A 440 -15.70 -1.42 0.64
CA ALA A 440 -16.05 0.00 0.57
C ALA A 440 -16.63 0.52 1.89
N THR A 441 -17.45 -0.27 2.59
CA THR A 441 -18.04 0.12 3.88
C THR A 441 -16.99 0.31 4.96
N VAL A 442 -16.08 -0.67 5.12
CA VAL A 442 -14.96 -0.60 6.07
C VAL A 442 -14.03 0.56 5.70
N ALA A 443 -13.68 0.70 4.43
CA ALA A 443 -12.86 1.79 3.95
C ALA A 443 -13.49 3.16 4.27
N PHE A 444 -14.79 3.33 4.01
CA PHE A 444 -15.50 4.57 4.26
C PHE A 444 -15.56 4.90 5.76
N ALA A 445 -15.90 3.92 6.60
CA ALA A 445 -15.92 4.10 8.04
C ALA A 445 -14.53 4.49 8.58
N GLU A 446 -13.47 3.86 8.08
CA GLU A 446 -12.11 4.19 8.51
C GLU A 446 -11.72 5.62 8.11
N LEU A 447 -12.08 6.07 6.91
CA LEU A 447 -11.84 7.44 6.45
C LEU A 447 -12.58 8.49 7.30
N VAL A 448 -13.85 8.22 7.64
CA VAL A 448 -14.64 9.07 8.54
C VAL A 448 -14.02 9.11 9.94
N GLY A 449 -13.53 7.96 10.42
CA GLY A 449 -12.83 7.86 11.70
C GLY A 449 -11.53 8.68 11.72
N LEU A 450 -10.74 8.66 10.64
CA LEU A 450 -9.55 9.50 10.47
C LEU A 450 -9.89 10.99 10.49
N GLY A 451 -11.07 11.35 9.95
CA GLY A 451 -11.69 12.67 10.04
C GLY A 451 -12.00 13.17 11.46
N GLY A 452 -11.75 12.36 12.50
CA GLY A 452 -12.04 12.68 13.88
C GLY A 452 -13.51 12.47 14.26
N ASP A 453 -14.28 11.72 13.46
CA ASP A 453 -15.70 11.44 13.66
C ASP A 453 -15.93 9.94 13.93
N ALA A 454 -15.34 9.46 15.02
CA ALA A 454 -15.42 8.05 15.42
C ALA A 454 -16.87 7.58 15.67
N ASP A 455 -17.76 8.48 16.10
CA ASP A 455 -19.17 8.16 16.33
C ASP A 455 -19.90 7.88 15.02
N THR A 456 -19.65 8.69 13.98
CA THR A 456 -20.20 8.46 12.64
C THR A 456 -19.60 7.21 12.02
N ALA A 457 -18.29 6.98 12.16
CA ALA A 457 -17.65 5.74 11.71
C ALA A 457 -18.27 4.49 12.36
N ALA A 458 -18.44 4.51 13.69
CA ALA A 458 -19.09 3.43 14.41
C ALA A 458 -20.57 3.27 14.03
N ALA A 459 -21.27 4.36 13.72
CA ALA A 459 -22.65 4.30 13.24
C ALA A 459 -22.77 3.65 11.86
N ILE A 460 -21.83 3.93 10.94
CA ILE A 460 -21.77 3.28 9.63
C ILE A 460 -21.59 1.76 9.79
N LEU A 461 -20.60 1.33 10.57
CA LEU A 461 -20.33 -0.09 10.80
C LEU A 461 -21.48 -0.81 11.50
N ARG A 462 -22.13 -0.17 12.50
CA ARG A 462 -23.31 -0.73 13.16
C ARG A 462 -24.48 -0.90 12.20
N THR A 463 -24.68 0.07 11.31
CA THR A 463 -25.75 0.02 10.31
C THR A 463 -25.54 -1.15 9.34
N ASP A 464 -24.32 -1.33 8.83
CA ASP A 464 -23.99 -2.44 7.94
C ASP A 464 -24.15 -3.81 8.62
N ALA A 465 -23.63 -3.96 9.84
CA ALA A 465 -23.79 -5.19 10.62
C ALA A 465 -25.27 -5.55 10.85
N ARG A 466 -26.12 -4.55 11.13
CA ARG A 466 -27.57 -4.76 11.28
C ARG A 466 -28.25 -5.17 9.97
N ARG A 467 -27.85 -4.59 8.83
CA ARG A 467 -28.36 -4.99 7.51
C ARG A 467 -28.08 -6.46 7.26
N ARG A 468 -26.84 -6.89 7.43
CA ARG A 468 -26.40 -8.29 7.22
C ARG A 468 -27.12 -9.29 8.12
N VAL A 469 -27.28 -8.96 9.39
CA VAL A 469 -28.07 -9.80 10.31
C VAL A 469 -29.51 -9.93 9.81
N THR A 470 -30.09 -8.86 9.27
CA THR A 470 -31.45 -8.89 8.70
C THR A 470 -31.52 -9.77 7.45
N GLU A 471 -30.51 -9.69 6.56
CA GLU A 471 -30.42 -10.50 5.34
C GLU A 471 -30.21 -11.99 5.66
N LEU A 472 -29.30 -12.32 6.58
CA LEU A 472 -29.09 -13.69 7.08
C LEU A 472 -30.37 -14.25 7.69
N HIS A 473 -31.08 -13.46 8.50
CA HIS A 473 -32.37 -13.87 9.04
C HIS A 473 -33.43 -14.10 7.95
N ALA A 474 -33.48 -13.26 6.91
CA ALA A 474 -34.40 -13.45 5.79
C ALA A 474 -34.05 -14.71 4.97
N ALA A 475 -32.77 -14.97 4.73
CA ALA A 475 -32.27 -16.17 4.08
C ALA A 475 -32.58 -17.43 4.89
N ALA A 476 -32.34 -17.41 6.20
CA ALA A 476 -32.70 -18.49 7.11
C ALA A 476 -34.20 -18.78 7.10
N LYS A 477 -35.04 -17.74 7.10
CA LYS A 477 -36.48 -17.88 6.99
C LYS A 477 -36.90 -18.54 5.67
N LEU A 478 -36.33 -18.11 4.54
CA LEU A 478 -36.58 -18.71 3.23
C LEU A 478 -36.15 -20.19 3.18
N ALA A 479 -35.01 -20.53 3.79
CA ALA A 479 -34.53 -21.91 3.88
C ALA A 479 -35.49 -22.80 4.71
N VAL A 480 -35.95 -22.29 5.85
CA VAL A 480 -36.95 -22.95 6.71
C VAL A 480 -38.28 -23.15 5.98
N ASP A 481 -38.77 -22.14 5.26
CA ASP A 481 -40.04 -22.19 4.54
C ASP A 481 -39.96 -23.06 3.27
N GLY A 482 -38.78 -23.16 2.65
CA GLY A 482 -38.51 -24.02 1.49
C GLY A 482 -38.18 -25.48 1.82
N GLY A 483 -38.15 -25.87 3.10
CA GLY A 483 -37.83 -27.24 3.53
C GLY A 483 -36.35 -27.62 3.42
N ALA A 484 -35.45 -26.65 3.22
CA ALA A 484 -34.02 -26.86 3.31
C ALA A 484 -33.60 -27.06 4.77
N ARG A 485 -32.53 -27.83 5.01
CA ARG A 485 -32.00 -28.05 6.37
C ARG A 485 -31.58 -26.71 6.97
N VAL A 486 -32.33 -26.29 7.99
CA VAL A 486 -32.17 -25.06 8.78
C VAL A 486 -30.72 -24.87 9.28
N ASP A 487 -30.02 -25.98 9.52
CA ASP A 487 -28.64 -26.01 10.02
C ASP A 487 -27.64 -25.32 9.09
N ALA A 488 -27.84 -25.37 7.76
CA ALA A 488 -26.92 -24.76 6.77
C ALA A 488 -27.18 -23.27 6.51
N ALA A 489 -28.28 -22.71 7.05
CA ALA A 489 -28.60 -21.29 6.97
C ALA A 489 -28.38 -20.55 8.31
N LEU A 490 -28.07 -21.31 9.37
CA LEU A 490 -27.75 -20.82 10.71
C LEU A 490 -26.22 -20.71 10.95
N GLU A 491 -25.43 -21.58 10.33
CA GLU A 491 -23.98 -21.37 10.13
C GLU A 491 -23.73 -20.16 9.23
#